data_AF-A0A5J4FEM6-F1
#
_entry.id   AF-A0A5J4FEM6-F1
#
_cell.length_a   1.000
_cell.length_b   1.000
_cell.length_c   1.000
_cell.angle_alpha   90.00
_cell.angle_beta   90.00
_cell.angle_gamma   90.00
#
_symmetry.space_group_name_H-M   'P 1'
#
loop_
_entity.id
_entity.type
_entity.pdbx_description
1 polymer ?
#
loop_
_entity_poly.entity_id
_entity_poly.type
_entity_poly.pdbx_seq_one_letter_code
_entity_poly.pdbx_strand_id
1 'polypeptide(L)'
;MKSFALLTTVSLIGLSTLATVRPVMALESRQPAETRIAQANYKEAIAHFNRGINYIQQEKYDLALAQFTRAIELDPDYAEAYLGRGMIYTIREQWRPAFQDLNTAIRLNPRAAYAYHFRGYVHLAFNQRQNAIADLTTAAELFRQQGNTEMYNSAIEALRQIGA
;
A
#
# COMPACT_ATOMS: atom_id res chain seq x y z
N MET A 1 -21.65 19.19 57.93
CA MET A 1 -20.53 20.03 57.48
C MET A 1 -19.34 19.12 57.18
N LYS A 2 -18.72 19.39 56.02
CA LYS A 2 -17.65 18.68 55.32
C LYS A 2 -16.56 18.05 56.22
N SER A 3 -16.19 16.79 55.96
CA SER A 3 -14.84 16.43 55.51
C SER A 3 -14.78 14.96 55.10
N PHE A 4 -14.38 14.69 53.86
CA PHE A 4 -14.11 13.36 53.33
C PHE A 4 -12.75 12.86 53.88
N ALA A 5 -12.76 11.64 54.41
CA ALA A 5 -11.56 10.85 54.68
C ALA A 5 -11.24 9.95 53.47
N LEU A 6 -10.01 9.38 53.48
CA LEU A 6 -9.36 8.39 52.57
C LEU A 6 -8.17 9.04 51.81
N LEU A 7 -6.94 8.50 51.77
CA LEU A 7 -6.38 7.20 52.13
C LEU A 7 -4.86 7.34 52.39
N THR A 8 -4.43 6.84 53.54
CA THR A 8 -3.25 6.00 53.84
C THR A 8 -1.98 6.03 52.95
N THR A 9 -0.89 6.46 53.62
CA THR A 9 0.48 5.89 53.67
C THR A 9 1.36 5.85 52.42
N VAL A 10 2.27 6.83 52.34
CA VAL A 10 3.57 6.73 51.67
C VAL A 10 4.49 5.85 52.54
N SER A 11 4.89 4.68 52.06
CA SER A 11 5.98 3.92 52.67
C SER A 11 7.30 4.45 52.15
N LEU A 12 8.10 5.01 53.06
CA LEU A 12 9.42 5.58 52.83
C LEU A 12 10.42 4.48 52.44
N ILE A 13 11.10 4.67 51.31
CA ILE A 13 12.16 3.80 50.79
C ILE A 13 13.39 3.91 51.70
N GLY A 14 13.91 2.77 52.15
CA GLY A 14 15.24 2.68 52.75
C GLY A 14 16.32 3.02 51.73
N LEU A 15 17.16 4.00 52.05
CA LEU A 15 18.39 4.31 51.34
C LEU A 15 19.37 3.13 51.43
N SER A 16 19.81 2.60 50.29
CA SER A 16 21.24 2.32 50.04
C SER A 16 21.45 1.64 48.68
N THR A 17 21.68 2.43 47.62
CA THR A 17 22.75 2.16 46.64
C THR A 17 23.01 3.44 45.85
N LEU A 18 24.23 3.96 45.99
CA LEU A 18 24.79 5.07 45.24
C LEU A 18 24.99 4.61 43.78
N ALA A 19 24.00 4.80 42.92
CA ALA A 19 24.13 4.59 41.47
C ALA A 19 23.69 5.87 40.75
N THR A 20 24.67 6.68 40.38
CA THR A 20 24.67 7.60 39.24
C THR A 20 23.29 8.03 38.71
N VAL A 21 22.78 9.16 39.20
CA VAL A 21 21.75 9.92 38.48
C VAL A 21 22.40 10.47 37.21
N ARG A 22 22.35 9.71 36.12
CA ARG A 22 22.52 10.28 34.78
C ARG A 22 21.28 11.13 34.50
N PRO A 23 21.41 12.42 34.12
CA PRO A 23 20.24 13.24 33.86
C PRO A 23 19.47 12.70 32.66
N VAL A 24 18.17 12.49 32.84
CA VAL A 24 17.18 12.13 31.81
C VAL A 24 16.93 13.38 30.94
N MET A 25 17.92 13.79 30.16
CA MET A 25 17.87 15.01 29.33
C MET A 25 18.60 14.77 27.99
N ALA A 26 18.26 13.70 27.25
CA ALA A 26 18.69 13.52 25.84
C ALA A 26 18.01 12.34 25.08
N LEU A 27 16.95 11.71 25.60
CA LEU A 27 16.39 10.49 24.98
C LEU A 27 15.18 10.73 24.05
N GLU A 28 14.67 11.95 23.95
CA GLU A 28 13.38 12.22 23.27
C GLU A 28 13.46 12.54 21.76
N SER A 29 14.55 12.26 21.06
CA SER A 29 14.65 12.59 19.62
C SER A 29 15.26 11.51 18.72
N ARG A 30 15.69 10.36 19.27
CA ARG A 30 16.19 9.26 18.44
C ARG A 30 15.08 8.26 18.17
N GLN A 31 14.46 8.34 16.99
CA GLN A 31 13.61 7.25 16.50
C GLN A 31 14.39 5.92 16.64
N PRO A 32 13.75 4.83 17.08
CA PRO A 32 14.39 3.52 17.19
C PRO A 32 15.09 3.12 15.88
N ALA A 33 16.16 2.33 15.98
CA ALA A 33 16.92 1.91 14.80
C ALA A 33 16.04 1.15 13.79
N GLU A 34 15.11 0.32 14.27
CA GLU A 34 14.11 -0.39 13.47
C GLU A 34 13.21 0.56 12.69
N THR A 35 12.71 1.63 13.32
CA THR A 35 11.91 2.67 12.66
C THR A 35 12.73 3.40 11.59
N ARG A 36 14.01 3.67 11.83
CA ARG A 36 14.91 4.29 10.85
C ARG A 36 15.18 3.37 9.65
N ILE A 37 15.39 2.07 9.89
CA ILE A 37 15.61 1.08 8.84
C ILE A 37 14.34 0.91 8.00
N ALA A 38 13.17 0.77 8.63
CA ALA A 38 11.89 0.70 7.93
C ALA A 38 11.64 1.96 7.09
N GLN A 39 11.93 3.15 7.63
CA GLN A 39 11.82 4.40 6.89
C GLN A 39 12.82 4.49 5.72
N ALA A 40 14.03 3.99 5.89
CA ALA A 40 15.02 3.93 4.82
C ALA A 40 14.57 2.96 3.71
N ASN A 41 14.15 1.75 4.07
CA ASN A 41 13.62 0.76 3.15
C ASN A 41 12.41 1.30 2.38
N TYR A 42 11.48 1.99 3.05
CA TYR A 42 10.34 2.64 2.42
C TYR A 42 10.75 3.66 1.36
N LYS A 43 11.73 4.53 1.70
CA LYS A 43 12.27 5.51 0.73
C LYS A 43 12.93 4.84 -0.46
N GLU A 44 13.69 3.76 -0.23
CA GLU A 44 14.31 2.98 -1.29
C GLU A 44 13.27 2.26 -2.16
N ALA A 45 12.20 1.73 -1.56
CA ALA A 45 11.09 1.11 -2.28
C ALA A 45 10.42 2.10 -3.23
N ILE A 46 10.14 3.33 -2.77
CA ILE A 46 9.63 4.42 -3.63
C ILE A 46 10.60 4.72 -4.77
N ALA A 47 11.91 4.77 -4.51
CA ALA A 47 12.90 5.05 -5.54
C ALA A 47 12.93 3.97 -6.62
N HIS A 48 12.87 2.69 -6.23
CA HIS A 48 12.74 1.59 -7.17
C HIS A 48 11.43 1.65 -7.95
N PHE A 49 10.31 1.89 -7.29
CA PHE A 49 9.03 2.07 -7.97
C PHE A 49 9.05 3.19 -9.02
N ASN A 50 9.58 4.37 -8.70
CA ASN A 50 9.69 5.48 -9.64
C ASN A 50 10.55 5.12 -10.86
N ARG A 51 11.64 4.36 -10.66
CA ARG A 51 12.44 3.80 -11.78
C ARG A 51 11.62 2.82 -12.61
N GLY A 52 10.82 1.97 -11.97
CA GLY A 52 9.91 1.04 -12.65
C GLY A 52 8.91 1.78 -13.56
N ILE A 53 8.30 2.86 -13.06
CA ILE A 53 7.42 3.74 -13.85
C ILE A 53 8.15 4.35 -15.05
N ASN A 54 9.38 4.83 -14.86
CA ASN A 54 10.17 5.38 -15.96
C ASN A 54 10.51 4.31 -17.03
N TYR A 55 10.71 3.06 -16.63
CA TYR A 55 10.90 1.96 -17.59
C TYR A 55 9.61 1.59 -18.34
N ILE A 56 8.43 1.69 -17.72
CA ILE A 56 7.14 1.54 -18.43
C ILE A 56 7.01 2.57 -19.54
N GLN A 57 7.35 3.84 -19.27
CA GLN A 57 7.31 4.91 -20.28
C GLN A 57 8.24 4.66 -21.48
N GLN A 58 9.26 3.81 -21.30
CA GLN A 58 10.18 3.38 -22.34
C GLN A 58 9.81 2.00 -22.92
N GLU A 59 8.67 1.43 -22.54
CA GLU A 59 8.22 0.07 -22.89
C GLU A 59 9.20 -1.05 -22.49
N LYS A 60 10.12 -0.76 -21.54
CA LYS A 60 11.12 -1.71 -21.02
C LYS A 60 10.54 -2.52 -19.87
N TYR A 61 9.53 -3.33 -20.17
CA TYR A 61 8.73 -4.04 -19.16
C TYR A 61 9.53 -4.98 -18.26
N ASP A 62 10.55 -5.69 -18.75
CA ASP A 62 11.36 -6.58 -17.90
C ASP A 62 12.16 -5.81 -16.85
N LEU A 63 12.69 -4.64 -17.21
CA LEU A 63 13.37 -3.76 -16.27
C LEU A 63 12.39 -3.19 -15.25
N ALA A 64 11.18 -2.81 -15.68
CA ALA A 64 10.14 -2.34 -14.78
C ALA A 64 9.71 -3.41 -13.77
N LEU A 65 9.49 -4.65 -14.21
CA LEU A 65 9.17 -5.80 -13.34
C LEU A 65 10.27 -6.03 -12.29
N ALA A 66 11.55 -5.94 -12.68
CA ALA A 66 12.66 -6.06 -11.76
C ALA A 66 12.66 -4.94 -10.70
N GLN A 67 12.37 -3.69 -11.11
CA GLN A 67 12.28 -2.57 -10.17
C GLN A 67 11.10 -2.71 -9.21
N PHE A 68 9.92 -3.10 -9.67
CA PHE A 68 8.77 -3.32 -8.78
C PHE A 68 8.98 -4.48 -7.82
N THR A 69 9.62 -5.56 -8.28
CA THR A 69 9.99 -6.68 -7.39
C THR A 69 10.94 -6.19 -6.30
N ARG A 70 11.93 -5.36 -6.65
CA ARG A 70 12.84 -4.81 -5.65
C ARG A 70 12.13 -3.86 -4.66
N ALA A 71 11.17 -3.07 -5.13
CA ALA A 71 10.35 -2.23 -4.25
C ALA A 71 9.55 -3.07 -3.25
N ILE A 72 8.95 -4.19 -3.69
CA ILE A 72 8.20 -5.13 -2.84
C ILE A 72 9.10 -5.83 -1.82
N GLU A 73 10.33 -6.21 -2.20
CA GLU A 73 11.30 -6.82 -1.27
C GLU A 73 11.72 -5.87 -0.16
N LEU A 74 11.80 -4.57 -0.46
CA LEU A 74 12.18 -3.52 0.50
C LEU A 74 11.00 -3.14 1.39
N ASP A 75 9.81 -2.99 0.81
CA ASP A 75 8.57 -2.72 1.51
C ASP A 75 7.43 -3.61 0.99
N PRO A 76 7.13 -4.72 1.68
CA PRO A 76 6.06 -5.64 1.31
C PRO A 76 4.65 -5.05 1.38
N ASP A 77 4.47 -3.89 2.02
CA ASP A 77 3.19 -3.19 2.15
C ASP A 77 3.03 -2.04 1.13
N TYR A 78 3.99 -1.88 0.22
CA TYR A 78 3.95 -0.84 -0.80
C TYR A 78 3.02 -1.20 -1.97
N ALA A 79 1.74 -0.88 -1.82
CA ALA A 79 0.64 -1.24 -2.72
C ALA A 79 0.89 -0.89 -4.20
N GLU A 80 1.50 0.28 -4.45
CA GLU A 80 1.74 0.81 -5.79
C GLU A 80 2.70 -0.07 -6.60
N ALA A 81 3.68 -0.74 -5.96
CA ALA A 81 4.58 -1.64 -6.65
C ALA A 81 3.87 -2.93 -7.10
N TYR A 82 2.96 -3.48 -6.29
CA TYR A 82 2.11 -4.60 -6.72
C TYR A 82 1.20 -4.19 -7.87
N LEU A 83 0.58 -3.00 -7.80
CA LEU A 83 -0.24 -2.47 -8.91
C LEU A 83 0.58 -2.35 -10.20
N GLY A 84 1.78 -1.74 -10.13
CA GLY A 84 2.66 -1.59 -11.29
C GLY A 84 3.05 -2.93 -11.92
N ARG A 85 3.37 -3.93 -11.09
CA ARG A 85 3.72 -5.28 -11.55
C ARG A 85 2.51 -6.03 -12.13
N GLY A 86 1.37 -5.98 -11.46
CA GLY A 86 0.10 -6.56 -11.90
C GLY A 86 -0.42 -5.96 -13.21
N MET A 87 -0.25 -4.65 -13.41
CA MET A 87 -0.54 -3.99 -14.68
C MET A 87 0.30 -4.55 -15.83
N ILE A 88 1.64 -4.66 -15.65
CA ILE A 88 2.51 -5.21 -16.68
C ILE A 88 2.16 -6.67 -16.99
N TYR A 89 1.86 -7.48 -15.96
CA TYR A 89 1.40 -8.84 -16.17
C TYR A 89 0.07 -8.90 -16.94
N THR A 90 -0.84 -7.96 -16.70
CA THR A 90 -2.10 -7.84 -17.46
C THR A 90 -1.82 -7.52 -18.94
N ILE A 91 -0.93 -6.55 -19.22
CA ILE A 91 -0.52 -6.17 -20.59
C ILE A 91 0.11 -7.35 -21.33
N ARG A 92 0.87 -8.20 -20.63
CA ARG A 92 1.51 -9.40 -21.18
C ARG A 92 0.62 -10.65 -21.13
N GLU A 93 -0.66 -10.51 -20.81
CA GLU A 93 -1.63 -11.60 -20.69
C GLU A 93 -1.23 -12.70 -19.68
N GLN A 94 -0.39 -12.34 -18.70
CA GLN A 94 0.01 -13.21 -17.61
C GLN A 94 -1.04 -13.12 -16.48
N TRP A 95 -2.22 -13.67 -16.74
CA TRP A 95 -3.42 -13.45 -15.94
C TRP A 95 -3.32 -13.89 -14.47
N ARG A 96 -2.69 -15.05 -14.21
CA ARG A 96 -2.54 -15.57 -12.84
C ARG A 96 -1.65 -14.69 -11.94
N PRO A 97 -0.41 -14.34 -12.33
CA PRO A 97 0.40 -13.44 -11.53
C PRO A 97 -0.19 -12.02 -11.46
N ALA A 98 -0.84 -11.54 -12.54
CA ALA A 98 -1.60 -10.28 -12.49
C ALA A 98 -2.67 -10.32 -11.40
N PHE A 99 -3.48 -11.38 -11.35
CA PHE A 99 -4.54 -11.56 -10.35
C PHE A 99 -4.00 -11.49 -8.92
N GLN A 100 -2.88 -12.17 -8.64
CA GLN A 100 -2.26 -12.22 -7.32
C GLN A 100 -1.77 -10.83 -6.86
N ASP A 101 -1.07 -10.13 -7.74
CA ASP A 101 -0.55 -8.80 -7.44
C ASP A 101 -1.68 -7.76 -7.28
N LEU A 102 -2.68 -7.79 -8.17
CA LEU A 102 -3.81 -6.86 -8.11
C LEU A 102 -4.66 -7.08 -6.85
N ASN A 103 -4.86 -8.34 -6.42
CA ASN A 103 -5.50 -8.63 -5.14
C ASN A 103 -4.71 -8.07 -3.96
N THR A 104 -3.38 -8.18 -4.00
CA THR A 104 -2.52 -7.65 -2.94
C THR A 104 -2.56 -6.13 -2.92
N ALA A 105 -2.49 -5.47 -4.08
CA ALA A 105 -2.63 -4.02 -4.21
C ALA A 105 -3.97 -3.52 -3.65
N ILE A 106 -5.09 -4.20 -3.94
CA ILE A 106 -6.42 -3.86 -3.41
C ILE A 106 -6.50 -4.07 -1.90
N ARG A 107 -5.92 -5.15 -1.39
CA ARG A 107 -5.88 -5.44 0.06
C ARG A 107 -5.12 -4.36 0.83
N LEU A 108 -3.99 -3.90 0.30
CA LEU A 108 -3.15 -2.87 0.90
C LEU A 108 -3.75 -1.47 0.71
N ASN A 109 -4.35 -1.20 -0.45
CA ASN A 109 -5.01 0.06 -0.77
C ASN A 109 -6.37 -0.18 -1.44
N PRO A 110 -7.46 -0.23 -0.65
CA PRO A 110 -8.82 -0.42 -1.19
C PRO A 110 -9.33 0.71 -2.09
N ARG A 111 -8.62 1.85 -2.16
CA ARG A 111 -8.95 2.98 -3.04
C ARG A 111 -8.15 2.97 -4.36
N ALA A 112 -7.38 1.92 -4.63
CA ALA A 112 -6.60 1.79 -5.87
C ALA A 112 -7.50 1.49 -7.09
N ALA A 113 -8.08 2.54 -7.68
CA ALA A 113 -9.02 2.44 -8.82
C ALA A 113 -8.45 1.63 -10.00
N TYR A 114 -7.18 1.88 -10.36
CA TYR A 114 -6.49 1.11 -11.41
C TYR A 114 -6.37 -0.38 -11.09
N ALA A 115 -6.23 -0.76 -9.81
CA ALA A 115 -6.11 -2.17 -9.45
C ALA A 115 -7.42 -2.92 -9.73
N TYR A 116 -8.57 -2.32 -9.40
CA TYR A 116 -9.88 -2.86 -9.78
C TYR A 116 -10.06 -2.87 -11.30
N HIS A 117 -9.67 -1.81 -12.00
CA HIS A 117 -9.77 -1.74 -13.46
C HIS A 117 -9.05 -2.91 -14.14
N PHE A 118 -7.76 -3.12 -13.82
CA PHE A 118 -6.99 -4.23 -14.39
C PHE A 118 -7.51 -5.60 -13.92
N ARG A 119 -7.94 -5.75 -12.66
CA ARG A 119 -8.48 -7.02 -12.17
C ARG A 119 -9.81 -7.37 -12.84
N GLY A 120 -10.60 -6.36 -13.23
CA GLY A 120 -11.77 -6.52 -14.08
C GLY A 120 -11.45 -7.22 -15.41
N TYR A 121 -10.41 -6.78 -16.12
CA TYR A 121 -9.95 -7.45 -17.34
C TYR A 121 -9.41 -8.85 -17.08
N VAL A 122 -8.69 -9.06 -15.98
CA VAL A 122 -8.23 -10.40 -15.57
C VAL A 122 -9.43 -11.33 -15.33
N HIS A 123 -10.52 -10.84 -14.71
CA HIS A 123 -11.75 -11.60 -14.55
C HIS A 123 -12.42 -11.93 -15.89
N LEU A 124 -12.41 -11.01 -16.87
CA LEU A 124 -12.88 -11.32 -18.22
C LEU A 124 -12.06 -12.43 -18.88
N ALA A 125 -10.73 -12.39 -18.75
CA ALA A 125 -9.84 -13.46 -19.24
C ALA A 125 -10.12 -14.82 -18.57
N PHE A 126 -10.62 -14.82 -17.34
CA PHE A 126 -11.08 -16.03 -16.63
C PHE A 126 -12.55 -16.41 -16.91
N ASN A 127 -13.24 -15.74 -17.84
CA ASN A 127 -14.68 -15.89 -18.09
C ASN A 127 -15.57 -15.61 -16.88
N GLN A 128 -15.12 -14.78 -15.94
CA GLN A 128 -15.82 -14.41 -14.72
C GLN A 128 -16.52 -13.06 -14.88
N ARG A 129 -17.49 -12.99 -15.81
CA ARG A 129 -18.16 -11.74 -16.21
C ARG A 129 -18.74 -10.94 -15.04
N GLN A 130 -19.37 -11.59 -14.06
CA GLN A 130 -19.96 -10.87 -12.92
C GLN A 130 -18.91 -10.23 -12.02
N ASN A 131 -17.78 -10.90 -11.80
CA ASN A 131 -16.67 -10.33 -11.04
C ASN A 131 -16.03 -9.17 -11.80
N ALA A 132 -15.94 -9.27 -13.13
CA ALA A 132 -15.44 -8.18 -13.98
C ALA A 132 -16.34 -6.94 -13.89
N ILE A 133 -17.66 -7.12 -13.94
CA ILE A 133 -18.63 -6.02 -13.78
C ILE A 133 -18.43 -5.35 -12.42
N ALA A 134 -18.39 -6.12 -11.33
CA ALA A 134 -18.22 -5.59 -9.98
C ALA A 134 -16.92 -4.77 -9.84
N ASP A 135 -15.81 -5.26 -10.38
CA ASP A 135 -14.53 -4.58 -10.33
C ASP A 135 -14.52 -3.31 -11.20
N LEU A 136 -15.03 -3.37 -12.43
CA LEU A 136 -15.07 -2.22 -13.34
C LEU A 136 -16.02 -1.12 -12.82
N THR A 137 -17.15 -1.49 -12.21
CA THR A 137 -18.04 -0.53 -11.51
C THR A 137 -17.31 0.15 -10.35
N THR A 138 -16.63 -0.64 -9.50
CA THR A 138 -15.82 -0.10 -8.40
C THR A 138 -14.73 0.85 -8.91
N ALA A 139 -14.05 0.47 -10.00
CA ALA A 139 -13.03 1.31 -10.63
C ALA A 139 -13.63 2.65 -11.12
N ALA A 140 -14.77 2.61 -11.81
CA ALA A 140 -15.45 3.82 -12.28
C ALA A 140 -15.82 4.76 -11.11
N GLU A 141 -16.41 4.23 -10.05
CA GLU A 141 -16.75 5.03 -8.87
C GLU A 141 -15.54 5.69 -8.24
N LEU A 142 -14.44 4.95 -8.07
CA LEU A 142 -13.20 5.49 -7.51
C LEU A 142 -12.55 6.52 -8.44
N PHE A 143 -12.50 6.28 -9.75
CA PHE A 143 -11.96 7.27 -10.71
C PHE A 143 -12.77 8.57 -10.69
N ARG A 144 -14.10 8.49 -10.61
CA ARG A 144 -14.96 9.66 -10.45
C ARG A 144 -14.64 10.43 -9.16
N GLN A 145 -14.50 9.73 -8.03
CA GLN A 145 -14.13 10.36 -6.75
C GLN A 145 -12.74 10.99 -6.79
N GLN A 146 -11.82 10.42 -7.58
CA GLN A 146 -10.45 10.92 -7.75
C GLN A 146 -10.35 12.04 -8.80
N GLY A 147 -11.45 12.40 -9.48
CA GLY A 147 -11.44 13.37 -10.56
C GLY A 147 -10.77 12.88 -11.85
N ASN A 148 -10.51 11.59 -11.99
CA ASN A 148 -9.93 10.99 -13.18
C ASN A 148 -11.03 10.69 -14.23
N THR A 149 -11.48 11.74 -14.91
CA THR A 149 -12.59 11.66 -15.89
C THR A 149 -12.25 10.75 -17.08
N GLU A 150 -10.99 10.71 -17.51
CA GLU A 150 -10.55 9.85 -18.61
C GLU A 150 -10.75 8.37 -18.28
N MET A 151 -10.21 7.94 -17.14
CA MET A 151 -10.33 6.55 -16.72
C MET A 151 -11.75 6.19 -16.27
N TYR A 152 -12.51 7.15 -15.73
CA TYR A 152 -13.93 6.96 -15.49
C TYR A 152 -14.66 6.59 -16.79
N ASN A 153 -14.48 7.39 -17.85
CA ASN A 153 -15.11 7.11 -19.15
C ASN A 153 -14.64 5.78 -19.74
N SER A 154 -13.35 5.46 -19.61
CA SER A 154 -12.79 4.17 -20.02
C SER A 154 -13.46 2.99 -19.31
N ALA A 155 -13.65 3.07 -17.98
CA ALA A 155 -14.31 2.03 -17.21
C ALA A 155 -15.80 1.87 -17.58
N ILE A 156 -16.51 2.98 -17.82
CA ILE A 156 -17.91 2.95 -18.29
C ILE A 156 -18.02 2.33 -19.69
N GLU A 157 -17.08 2.62 -20.59
CA GLU A 157 -17.05 1.99 -21.91
C GLU A 157 -16.80 0.48 -21.81
N ALA A 158 -15.86 0.05 -20.97
CA ALA A 158 -15.60 -1.37 -20.73
C ALA A 158 -16.86 -2.10 -20.23
N LEU A 159 -17.60 -1.50 -19.29
CA LEU A 159 -18.89 -2.03 -18.80
C LEU A 159 -19.92 -2.17 -19.93
N ARG A 160 -20.06 -1.15 -20.78
CA ARG A 160 -20.96 -1.17 -21.94
C ARG A 160 -20.62 -2.31 -22.91
N GLN A 161 -19.34 -2.50 -23.21
CA GLN A 161 -18.88 -3.55 -24.13
C GLN A 161 -19.20 -4.96 -23.63
N ILE A 162 -19.18 -5.16 -22.31
CA ILE A 162 -19.56 -6.44 -21.69
C ILE A 162 -21.04 -6.51 -21.34
N GLY A 163 -21.86 -5.55 -21.79
CA GLY A 163 -23.32 -5.53 -21.64
C GLY A 163 -23.81 -5.29 -20.22
N ALA A 164 -23.18 -4.37 -19.50
CA ALA A 164 -23.53 -3.94 -18.14
C ALA A 164 -23.80 -2.44 -18.06
#